data_AF-M2A368-F1
#
_entry.id   AF-M2A368-F1
#
_cell.length_a   1.000
_cell.length_b   1.000
_cell.length_c   1.000
_cell.angle_alpha   90.00
_cell.angle_beta   90.00
_cell.angle_gamma   90.00
#
_symmetry.space_group_name_H-M   'P 1'
#
loop_
_entity.id
_entity.type
_entity.pdbx_description
1 polymer ?
#
loop_
_entity_poly.entity_id
_entity_poly.type
_entity_poly.pdbx_seq_one_letter_code
_entity_poly.pdbx_strand_id
1 'polypeptide(L)'
;MSNSGVYFITCEFLGRRFVKIGRSTNIARRRNQLQSGCPFRLKVEHIEVMSKSEAVAKEKKWRAMFQDMRKRCEWFNANTDDVNTQLMFHSGASGSANDSGVSSRMMGTFLTWLNDHDSDVFVVCTANDVKRLPPEFSRAERFDGVFFLDLPGRTQKDEIWRLYRNQFGIATDESTPNDDQWTGAEIKSCCRLAALLDVSLIEASKNVVPVAKTSSESIGRLRQWANGRCLSSDHSGLFLASSGSSSKRRGSRSDPSNN
;
A
#
# COMPACT_ATOMS: atom_id res chain seq x y z
N MET A 1 32.99 10.59 -17.09
CA MET A 1 31.92 11.18 -16.25
C MET A 1 30.62 10.47 -16.57
N SER A 2 29.89 9.93 -15.59
CA SER A 2 28.62 9.25 -15.87
C SER A 2 27.52 10.27 -16.12
N ASN A 3 26.93 10.23 -17.32
CA ASN A 3 25.82 11.11 -17.67
C ASN A 3 24.58 10.75 -16.83
N SER A 4 23.89 11.77 -16.33
CA SER A 4 22.64 11.63 -15.58
C SER A 4 21.52 12.26 -16.39
N GLY A 5 20.41 11.55 -16.55
CA GLY A 5 19.25 12.08 -17.23
C GLY A 5 18.28 12.76 -16.26
N VAL A 6 17.76 13.93 -16.63
CA VAL A 6 16.54 14.50 -16.04
C VAL A 6 15.37 14.02 -16.88
N TYR A 7 14.28 13.60 -16.23
CA TYR A 7 13.12 13.05 -16.91
C TYR A 7 11.81 13.56 -16.35
N PHE A 8 10.78 13.49 -17.19
CA PHE A 8 9.39 13.54 -16.80
C PHE A 8 8.76 12.16 -16.98
N ILE A 9 8.27 11.59 -15.87
CA ILE A 9 7.39 10.42 -15.92
C ILE A 9 5.97 10.94 -15.81
N THR A 10 5.14 10.62 -16.79
CA THR A 10 3.72 10.93 -16.75
C THR A 10 2.88 9.70 -16.47
N CYS A 11 1.71 9.95 -15.94
CA CYS A 11 0.67 8.97 -15.75
C CYS A 11 -0.63 9.62 -16.23
N GLU A 12 -1.41 8.91 -17.04
CA GLU A 12 -2.74 9.37 -17.42
C GLU A 12 -3.77 8.56 -16.64
N PHE A 13 -4.66 9.26 -15.94
CA PHE A 13 -5.74 8.66 -15.18
C PHE A 13 -6.92 9.62 -15.16
N LEU A 14 -8.11 9.10 -15.49
CA LEU A 14 -9.38 9.85 -15.56
C LEU A 14 -9.26 11.17 -16.35
N GLY A 15 -8.71 11.11 -17.57
CA GLY A 15 -8.54 12.29 -18.43
C GLY A 15 -7.48 13.29 -17.97
N ARG A 16 -6.85 13.08 -16.80
CA ARG A 16 -5.82 13.96 -16.24
C ARG A 16 -4.43 13.38 -16.41
N ARG A 17 -3.44 14.24 -16.65
CA ARG A 17 -2.03 13.87 -16.78
C ARG A 17 -1.23 14.30 -15.55
N PHE A 18 -0.69 13.34 -14.82
CA PHE A 18 0.15 13.51 -13.65
C PHE A 18 1.62 13.48 -14.07
N VAL A 19 2.49 14.39 -13.61
CA VAL A 19 3.86 14.51 -14.12
C VAL A 19 4.93 14.48 -13.02
N LYS A 20 5.63 13.38 -12.83
CA LYS A 20 6.77 13.30 -11.90
C LYS A 20 8.08 13.74 -12.57
N ILE A 21 8.70 14.78 -12.02
CA ILE A 21 10.08 15.18 -12.38
C ILE A 21 11.07 14.41 -11.52
N GLY A 22 12.08 13.83 -12.16
CA GLY A 22 13.17 13.18 -11.45
C GLY A 22 14.47 13.16 -12.25
N ARG A 23 15.52 12.68 -11.60
CA ARG A 23 16.82 12.42 -12.22
C ARG A 23 17.26 10.99 -11.98
N SER A 24 17.92 10.37 -12.95
CA SER A 24 18.52 9.06 -12.79
C SER A 24 19.58 8.82 -13.86
N THR A 25 20.59 8.02 -13.52
CA THR A 25 21.53 7.44 -14.49
C THR A 25 20.91 6.27 -15.27
N ASN A 26 19.84 5.65 -14.75
CA ASN A 26 19.10 4.58 -15.42
C ASN A 26 17.59 4.79 -15.27
N ILE A 27 17.02 5.53 -16.23
CA ILE A 27 15.62 5.97 -16.22
C ILE A 27 14.67 4.79 -16.39
N ALA A 28 15.01 3.79 -17.21
CA ALA A 28 14.19 2.59 -17.41
C ALA A 28 14.03 1.79 -16.11
N ARG A 29 15.13 1.56 -15.37
CA ARG A 29 15.10 0.93 -14.04
C ARG A 29 14.24 1.75 -13.08
N ARG A 30 14.40 3.08 -13.09
CA ARG A 30 13.65 3.97 -12.20
C ARG A 30 12.15 3.98 -12.50
N ARG A 31 11.76 3.96 -13.78
CA ARG A 31 10.36 3.80 -14.20
C ARG A 31 9.79 2.48 -13.70
N ASN A 32 10.51 1.37 -13.87
CA ASN A 32 10.04 0.05 -13.41
C ASN A 32 9.81 -0.01 -11.90
N GLN A 33 10.71 0.59 -11.11
CA GLN A 33 10.54 0.72 -9.66
C GLN A 33 9.31 1.57 -9.28
N LEU A 34 9.00 2.60 -10.05
CA LEU A 34 7.82 3.42 -9.80
C LEU A 34 6.53 2.71 -10.25
N GLN A 35 6.60 1.97 -11.36
CA GLN A 35 5.49 1.21 -11.91
C GLN A 35 5.06 0.08 -10.97
N SER A 36 6.00 -0.56 -10.24
CA SER A 36 5.65 -1.61 -9.28
C SER A 36 4.81 -1.12 -8.10
N GLY A 37 4.83 0.19 -7.82
CA GLY A 37 4.01 0.83 -6.78
C GLY A 37 2.87 1.69 -7.31
N CYS A 38 2.67 1.73 -8.63
CA CYS A 38 1.63 2.55 -9.26
C CYS A 38 0.71 1.64 -10.11
N PRO A 39 -0.60 1.60 -9.84
CA PRO A 39 -1.53 0.78 -10.62
C PRO A 39 -1.77 1.34 -12.05
N PHE A 40 -1.33 2.56 -12.31
CA PHE A 40 -1.52 3.25 -13.59
C PHE A 40 -0.26 3.21 -14.47
N ARG A 41 -0.44 3.25 -15.79
CA ARG A 41 0.67 3.15 -16.74
C ARG A 41 1.53 4.41 -16.69
N LEU A 42 2.79 4.23 -16.29
CA LEU A 42 3.79 5.29 -16.29
C LEU A 42 4.47 5.37 -17.66
N LYS A 43 4.38 6.54 -18.31
CA LYS A 43 5.09 6.88 -19.54
C LYS A 43 6.26 7.78 -19.20
N VAL A 44 7.40 7.59 -19.86
CA VAL A 44 8.49 8.59 -19.80
C VAL A 44 8.28 9.50 -21.00
N GLU A 45 7.82 10.73 -20.78
CA GLU A 45 7.49 11.65 -21.88
C GLU A 45 8.69 12.45 -22.35
N HIS A 46 9.64 12.73 -21.47
CA HIS A 46 10.78 13.56 -21.84
C HIS A 46 12.00 13.19 -21.02
N ILE A 47 13.15 13.14 -21.71
CA ILE A 47 14.44 12.73 -21.18
C ILE A 47 15.49 13.67 -21.72
N GLU A 48 16.26 14.27 -20.84
CA GLU A 48 17.44 15.03 -21.20
C GLU A 48 18.66 14.47 -20.50
N VAL A 49 19.61 13.97 -21.29
CA VAL A 49 20.87 13.43 -20.80
C VAL A 49 21.88 14.56 -20.73
N MET A 50 22.43 14.79 -19.55
CA MET A 50 23.43 15.84 -19.30
C MET A 50 24.43 15.41 -18.23
N SER A 51 25.40 16.26 -17.92
CA SER A 51 26.31 15.99 -16.81
C SER A 51 25.55 16.00 -15.47
N LYS A 52 26.11 15.34 -14.44
CA LYS A 52 25.46 15.22 -13.13
C LYS A 52 25.19 16.58 -12.47
N SER A 53 26.09 17.55 -12.62
CA SER A 53 25.94 18.91 -12.10
C SER A 53 24.81 19.67 -12.79
N GLU A 54 24.75 19.58 -14.13
CA GLU A 54 23.69 20.19 -14.93
C GLU A 54 22.32 19.58 -14.62
N ALA A 55 22.25 18.25 -14.45
CA ALA A 55 21.01 17.54 -14.13
C ALA A 55 20.42 18.01 -12.79
N VAL A 56 21.27 18.25 -11.79
CA VAL A 56 20.84 18.77 -10.49
C VAL A 56 20.33 20.21 -10.61
N ALA A 57 21.05 21.07 -11.32
CA ALA A 57 20.63 22.46 -11.54
C ALA A 57 19.28 22.54 -12.28
N LYS A 58 19.12 21.71 -13.32
CA LYS A 58 17.91 21.69 -14.15
C LYS A 58 16.71 21.07 -13.43
N GLU A 59 16.91 19.98 -12.70
CA GLU A 59 15.88 19.42 -11.83
C GLU A 59 15.40 20.48 -10.81
N LYS A 60 16.34 21.20 -10.17
CA LYS A 60 16.01 22.26 -9.21
C LYS A 60 15.22 23.39 -9.86
N LYS A 61 15.63 23.84 -11.05
CA LYS A 61 14.93 24.87 -11.83
C LYS A 61 13.50 24.46 -12.15
N TRP A 62 13.30 23.24 -12.65
CA TRP A 62 11.96 22.75 -12.97
C TRP A 62 11.12 22.54 -11.70
N ARG A 63 11.69 21.98 -10.64
CA ARG A 63 10.99 21.85 -9.36
C ARG A 63 10.51 23.19 -8.80
N ALA A 64 11.30 24.25 -8.98
CA ALA A 64 10.96 25.62 -8.59
C ALA A 64 9.88 26.23 -9.51
N MET A 65 9.97 26.03 -10.82
CA MET A 65 8.95 26.48 -11.78
C MET A 65 7.57 25.87 -11.46
N PHE A 66 7.53 24.58 -11.13
CA PHE A 66 6.29 23.90 -10.72
C PHE A 66 5.93 24.10 -9.24
N GLN A 67 6.75 24.81 -8.45
CA GLN A 67 6.49 25.02 -7.02
C GLN A 67 5.28 25.89 -6.78
N ASP A 68 5.10 26.92 -7.61
CA ASP A 68 3.95 27.82 -7.53
C ASP A 68 2.65 27.13 -7.94
N MET A 69 2.71 26.30 -8.99
CA MET A 69 1.59 25.45 -9.42
C MET A 69 1.20 24.40 -8.36
N ARG A 70 2.18 23.87 -7.59
CA ARG A 70 1.90 22.99 -6.44
C ARG A 70 1.21 23.72 -5.30
N LYS A 71 1.54 24.99 -5.05
CA LYS A 71 0.94 25.80 -3.98
C LYS A 71 -0.50 26.20 -4.30
N ARG A 72 -0.82 26.38 -5.58
CA ARG A 72 -2.17 26.74 -6.06
C ARG A 72 -3.06 25.52 -6.34
N CYS A 73 -2.56 24.30 -6.12
CA CYS A 73 -3.25 23.05 -6.50
C CYS A 73 -3.65 22.98 -8.00
N GLU A 74 -3.11 23.86 -8.84
CA GLU A 74 -3.41 23.99 -10.28
C GLU A 74 -2.71 22.94 -11.14
N TRP A 75 -2.18 21.89 -10.53
CA TRP A 75 -1.44 20.86 -11.23
C TRP A 75 -2.32 19.98 -12.14
N PHE A 76 -3.64 20.21 -12.14
CA PHE A 76 -4.64 19.31 -12.70
C PHE A 76 -5.73 19.95 -13.56
N ASN A 77 -5.74 21.28 -13.76
CA ASN A 77 -6.82 21.90 -14.55
C ASN A 77 -6.40 22.16 -16.00
N ALA A 78 -6.55 21.12 -16.82
CA ALA A 78 -7.05 21.31 -18.17
C ALA A 78 -8.43 20.63 -18.20
N ASN A 79 -9.49 21.44 -18.15
CA ASN A 79 -10.88 20.98 -18.04
C ASN A 79 -11.24 19.95 -19.12
N THR A 80 -11.99 18.92 -18.75
CA THR A 80 -13.43 18.88 -19.07
C THR A 80 -14.11 18.00 -18.02
N ASP A 81 -15.00 18.65 -17.27
CA ASP A 81 -16.16 18.16 -16.53
C ASP A 81 -16.01 16.97 -15.59
N ASP A 82 -16.18 17.31 -14.31
CA ASP A 82 -16.51 16.48 -13.16
C ASP A 82 -15.57 15.34 -12.76
N VAL A 83 -15.71 14.99 -11.49
CA VAL A 83 -15.15 13.83 -10.78
C VAL A 83 -13.65 13.77 -10.47
N ASN A 84 -13.40 13.75 -9.16
CA ASN A 84 -12.47 12.87 -8.44
C ASN A 84 -10.96 13.13 -8.53
N THR A 85 -10.37 13.36 -7.36
CA THR A 85 -8.93 13.37 -7.12
C THR A 85 -8.59 12.31 -6.08
N GLN A 86 -7.58 11.49 -6.33
CA GLN A 86 -7.07 10.47 -5.41
C GLN A 86 -5.66 10.89 -4.97
N LEU A 87 -5.43 10.99 -3.66
CA LEU A 87 -4.10 11.20 -3.06
C LEU A 87 -3.61 9.90 -2.43
N MET A 88 -2.62 9.25 -3.06
CA MET A 88 -1.90 8.12 -2.47
C MET A 88 -0.72 8.63 -1.62
N PHE A 89 -0.87 8.62 -0.30
CA PHE A 89 0.24 8.83 0.63
C PHE A 89 0.98 7.51 0.89
N HIS A 90 2.24 7.42 0.44
CA HIS A 90 3.17 6.39 0.88
C HIS A 90 4.03 6.93 2.01
N SER A 91 3.60 6.75 3.26
CA SER A 91 4.46 6.93 4.44
C SER A 91 5.38 5.70 4.59
N GLY A 92 6.34 5.60 3.68
CA GLY A 92 7.49 4.71 3.83
C GLY A 92 8.38 5.20 4.96
N ALA A 93 8.78 4.30 5.84
CA ALA A 93 9.55 4.58 7.05
C ALA A 93 10.85 5.38 6.77
N SER A 94 10.92 6.58 7.33
CA SER A 94 12.17 7.14 7.83
C SER A 94 11.86 7.91 9.12
N GLY A 95 12.00 7.20 10.24
CA GLY A 95 12.16 7.84 11.54
C GLY A 95 13.48 8.59 11.54
N SER A 96 13.44 9.84 11.09
CA SER A 96 14.51 10.80 11.27
C SER A 96 13.89 11.93 12.08
N ALA A 97 14.21 11.97 13.37
CA ALA A 97 13.89 13.05 14.30
C ALA A 97 14.58 14.38 13.92
N ASN A 98 15.00 14.56 12.66
CA ASN A 98 15.77 15.68 12.16
C ASN A 98 15.10 16.39 10.97
N ASP A 99 13.80 16.14 10.72
CA ASP A 99 13.06 16.93 9.75
C ASP A 99 12.54 18.21 10.41
N SER A 100 12.95 19.37 9.88
CA SER A 100 12.79 20.76 10.38
C SER A 100 11.34 21.27 10.59
N GLY A 101 10.44 20.42 11.10
CA GLY A 101 9.01 20.66 11.22
C GLY A 101 8.27 20.64 9.88
N VAL A 102 8.95 20.34 8.76
CA VAL A 102 8.36 20.35 7.41
C VAL A 102 7.32 19.25 7.27
N SER A 103 7.65 18.00 7.62
CA SER A 103 6.66 16.90 7.59
C SER A 103 5.44 17.17 8.48
N SER A 104 5.63 17.80 9.65
CA SER A 104 4.52 18.16 10.55
C SER A 104 3.62 19.25 9.96
N ARG A 105 4.20 20.31 9.38
CA ARG A 105 3.44 21.36 8.67
C ARG A 105 2.69 20.81 7.47
N MET A 106 3.33 19.96 6.67
CA MET A 106 2.68 19.32 5.52
C MET A 106 1.52 18.43 5.94
N MET A 107 1.67 17.70 7.05
CA MET A 107 0.59 16.89 7.62
C MET A 107 -0.58 17.76 8.10
N GLY A 108 -0.30 18.88 8.78
CA GLY A 108 -1.30 19.83 9.22
C GLY A 108 -2.10 20.40 8.04
N THR A 109 -1.41 20.84 6.98
CA THR A 109 -2.06 21.32 5.75
C THR A 109 -2.93 20.25 5.09
N PHE A 110 -2.48 18.99 5.09
CA PHE A 110 -3.28 17.88 4.55
C PHE A 110 -4.54 17.61 5.37
N LEU A 111 -4.45 17.65 6.70
CA LEU A 111 -5.60 17.48 7.59
C LEU A 111 -6.62 18.62 7.45
N THR A 112 -6.16 19.86 7.28
CA THR A 112 -7.03 21.00 6.98
C THR A 112 -7.71 20.81 5.62
N TRP A 113 -6.97 20.38 4.61
CA TRP A 113 -7.53 20.11 3.29
C TRP A 113 -8.56 18.97 3.32
N LEU A 114 -8.32 17.88 4.06
CA LEU A 114 -9.31 16.81 4.22
C LEU A 114 -10.64 17.31 4.78
N ASN A 115 -10.61 18.33 5.65
CA ASN A 115 -11.79 18.89 6.30
C ASN A 115 -12.51 19.94 5.43
N ASP A 116 -11.75 20.80 4.74
CA ASP A 116 -12.26 22.03 4.13
C ASP A 116 -12.31 21.97 2.60
N HIS A 117 -12.03 20.81 1.98
CA HIS A 117 -12.10 20.69 0.53
C HIS A 117 -13.55 20.62 0.02
N ASP A 118 -13.90 21.51 -0.91
CA ASP A 118 -15.19 21.51 -1.63
C ASP A 118 -15.15 20.67 -2.93
N SER A 119 -14.05 19.96 -3.18
CA SER A 119 -13.85 19.20 -4.41
C SER A 119 -14.35 17.77 -4.25
N ASP A 120 -15.11 17.25 -5.23
CA ASP A 120 -15.53 15.84 -5.26
C ASP A 120 -14.32 14.91 -5.37
N VAL A 121 -13.80 14.44 -4.24
CA VAL A 121 -12.51 13.73 -4.15
C VAL A 121 -12.65 12.61 -3.13
N PHE A 122 -12.39 11.37 -3.57
CA PHE A 122 -12.32 10.23 -2.67
C PHE A 122 -10.88 9.89 -2.28
N VAL A 123 -10.56 10.01 -0.99
CA VAL A 123 -9.21 9.77 -0.46
C VAL A 123 -9.12 8.37 0.16
N VAL A 124 -8.15 7.58 -0.32
CA VAL A 124 -7.81 6.26 0.26
C VAL A 124 -6.38 6.28 0.75
N CYS A 125 -6.17 5.88 2.01
CA CYS A 125 -4.87 5.82 2.66
C CYS A 125 -4.63 4.42 3.25
N THR A 126 -3.37 3.98 3.27
CA THR A 126 -2.97 2.70 3.85
C THR A 126 -1.88 2.92 4.90
N ALA A 127 -1.98 2.28 6.06
CA ALA A 127 -0.97 2.34 7.09
C ALA A 127 -0.72 0.96 7.71
N ASN A 128 0.55 0.57 7.77
CA ASN A 128 0.99 -0.68 8.41
C ASN A 128 1.38 -0.49 9.88
N ASP A 129 1.62 0.75 10.32
CA ASP A 129 1.97 1.09 11.70
C ASP A 129 1.10 2.25 12.18
N VAL A 130 0.02 1.91 12.86
CA VAL A 130 -0.97 2.89 13.33
C VAL A 130 -0.42 3.77 14.44
N LYS A 131 0.63 3.36 15.17
CA LYS A 131 1.23 4.19 16.23
C LYS A 131 1.88 5.46 15.68
N ARG A 132 2.25 5.45 14.41
CA ARG A 132 2.84 6.60 13.72
C ARG A 132 1.79 7.53 13.14
N LEU A 133 0.53 7.13 13.11
CA LEU A 133 -0.54 7.99 12.67
C LEU A 133 -0.88 8.97 13.79
N PRO A 134 -0.86 10.28 13.51
CA PRO A 134 -1.36 11.28 14.44
C PRO A 134 -2.81 10.94 14.84
N PRO A 135 -3.18 11.02 16.14
CA PRO A 135 -4.55 10.76 16.61
C PRO A 135 -5.59 11.66 15.93
N GLU A 136 -5.15 12.78 15.36
CA GLU A 136 -5.90 13.70 14.51
C GLU A 136 -6.60 13.01 13.32
N PHE A 137 -6.13 11.85 12.85
CA PHE A 137 -6.77 11.07 11.79
C PHE A 137 -7.94 10.19 12.28
N SER A 138 -8.01 9.92 13.58
CA SER A 138 -9.11 9.15 14.18
C SER A 138 -10.31 10.01 14.58
N ARG A 139 -10.27 11.32 14.32
CA ARG A 139 -11.39 12.22 14.57
C ARG A 139 -12.47 12.02 13.50
N ALA A 140 -13.72 12.02 13.95
CA ALA A 140 -14.89 12.00 13.07
C ALA A 140 -14.81 13.14 12.05
N GLU A 141 -15.42 12.93 10.87
CA GLU A 141 -15.50 13.85 9.72
C GLU A 141 -14.23 14.00 8.86
N ARG A 142 -13.10 13.38 9.23
CA ARG A 142 -11.87 13.41 8.38
C ARG A 142 -11.70 12.18 7.51
N PHE A 143 -12.08 11.02 8.04
CA PHE A 143 -12.20 9.78 7.29
C PHE A 143 -13.55 9.17 7.63
N ASP A 144 -14.34 8.88 6.60
CA ASP A 144 -15.67 8.29 6.75
C ASP A 144 -15.63 6.86 7.28
N GLY A 145 -14.51 6.17 7.07
CA GLY A 145 -14.32 4.81 7.54
C GLY A 145 -12.86 4.39 7.57
N VAL A 146 -12.51 3.59 8.57
CA VAL A 146 -11.20 2.93 8.66
C VAL A 146 -11.43 1.44 8.52
N PHE A 147 -10.83 0.83 7.50
CA PHE A 147 -10.93 -0.61 7.26
C PHE A 147 -9.70 -1.32 7.80
N PHE A 148 -9.92 -2.43 8.50
CA PHE A 148 -8.85 -3.34 8.89
C PHE A 148 -8.72 -4.47 7.86
N LEU A 149 -7.52 -4.60 7.30
CA LEU A 149 -7.16 -5.68 6.39
C LEU A 149 -6.34 -6.70 7.18
N ASP A 150 -6.91 -7.87 7.43
CA ASP A 150 -6.22 -8.97 8.09
C ASP A 150 -5.50 -9.87 7.06
N LEU A 151 -4.84 -10.92 7.56
CA LEU A 151 -4.29 -11.99 6.73
C LEU A 151 -5.39 -12.61 5.85
N PRO A 152 -5.08 -12.95 4.59
CA PRO A 152 -6.09 -13.45 3.67
C PRO A 152 -6.70 -14.75 4.19
N GLY A 153 -8.02 -14.86 4.07
CA GLY A 153 -8.77 -16.10 4.29
C GLY A 153 -8.48 -17.14 3.21
N ARG A 154 -9.05 -18.34 3.36
CA ARG A 154 -8.77 -19.46 2.45
C ARG A 154 -9.15 -19.15 0.99
N THR A 155 -10.35 -18.64 0.76
CA THR A 155 -10.84 -18.28 -0.58
C THR A 155 -9.97 -17.22 -1.26
N GLN A 156 -9.53 -16.21 -0.50
CA GLN A 156 -8.62 -15.19 -1.00
C GLN A 156 -7.23 -15.77 -1.34
N LYS A 157 -6.71 -16.69 -0.52
CA LYS A 157 -5.45 -17.38 -0.84
C LYS A 157 -5.54 -18.25 -2.08
N ASP A 158 -6.65 -18.98 -2.27
CA ASP A 158 -6.86 -19.80 -3.46
C ASP A 158 -6.82 -18.93 -4.74
N GLU A 159 -7.41 -17.74 -4.69
CA GLU A 159 -7.33 -16.75 -5.77
C GLU A 159 -5.92 -16.21 -6.00
N ILE A 160 -5.19 -15.93 -4.92
CA ILE A 160 -3.80 -15.48 -4.98
C ILE A 160 -2.89 -16.57 -5.58
N TRP A 161 -3.10 -17.83 -5.19
CA TRP A 161 -2.41 -18.98 -5.78
C TRP A 161 -2.70 -19.09 -7.27
N ARG A 162 -3.97 -19.01 -7.68
CA ARG A 162 -4.36 -19.03 -9.10
C ARG A 162 -3.65 -17.93 -9.89
N LEU A 163 -3.63 -16.71 -9.37
CA LEU A 163 -2.97 -15.57 -10.02
C LEU A 163 -1.47 -15.81 -10.21
N TYR A 164 -0.76 -16.23 -9.15
CA TYR A 164 0.69 -16.41 -9.24
C TYR A 164 1.12 -17.68 -9.96
N ARG A 165 0.33 -18.77 -9.89
CA ARG A 165 0.57 -19.95 -10.72
C ARG A 165 0.50 -19.61 -12.20
N ASN A 166 -0.53 -18.87 -12.62
CA ASN A 166 -0.64 -18.39 -13.99
C ASN A 166 0.53 -17.47 -14.38
N GLN A 167 0.97 -16.60 -13.46
CA GLN A 167 2.11 -15.71 -13.71
C GLN A 167 3.43 -16.47 -13.94
N PHE A 168 3.64 -17.57 -13.22
CA PHE A 168 4.90 -18.33 -13.24
C PHE A 168 4.84 -19.63 -14.06
N GLY A 169 3.72 -19.90 -14.74
CA GLY A 169 3.55 -21.10 -15.57
C GLY A 169 3.46 -22.41 -14.78
N ILE A 170 2.98 -22.35 -13.54
CA ILE A 170 2.87 -23.51 -12.65
C ILE A 170 1.52 -24.20 -12.89
N ALA A 171 1.54 -25.53 -12.98
CA ALA A 171 0.36 -26.31 -13.26
C ALA A 171 -0.70 -26.18 -12.14
N THR A 172 -1.98 -26.21 -12.51
CA THR A 172 -3.10 -26.01 -11.56
C THR A 172 -3.34 -27.21 -10.66
N ASP A 173 -2.94 -28.40 -11.08
CA ASP A 173 -3.03 -29.68 -10.37
C ASP A 173 -1.85 -29.91 -9.42
N GLU A 174 -0.78 -29.12 -9.50
CA GLU A 174 0.35 -29.23 -8.58
C GLU A 174 -0.08 -28.99 -7.13
N SER A 175 0.39 -29.82 -6.20
CA SER A 175 0.02 -29.74 -4.79
C SER A 175 0.52 -28.45 -4.13
N THR A 176 -0.37 -27.74 -3.41
CA THR A 176 0.01 -26.57 -2.60
C THR A 176 0.62 -27.01 -1.25
N PRO A 177 1.68 -26.33 -0.77
CA PRO A 177 2.13 -26.48 0.62
C PRO A 177 1.06 -26.00 1.61
N ASN A 178 1.22 -26.32 2.90
CA ASN A 178 0.43 -25.67 3.93
C ASN A 178 0.80 -24.16 3.97
N ASP A 179 -0.16 -23.33 3.57
CA ASP A 179 -0.06 -21.88 3.47
C ASP A 179 -0.71 -21.16 4.67
N ASP A 180 -0.93 -21.87 5.79
CA ASP A 180 -1.44 -21.29 7.03
C ASP A 180 -0.62 -20.06 7.43
N GLN A 181 -1.33 -18.97 7.69
CA GLN A 181 -0.77 -17.65 8.04
C GLN A 181 0.15 -17.00 6.99
N TRP A 182 0.19 -17.51 5.75
CA TRP A 182 0.90 -16.84 4.65
C TRP A 182 0.13 -15.59 4.18
N THR A 183 0.88 -14.55 3.81
CA THR A 183 0.35 -13.42 3.03
C THR A 183 0.49 -13.70 1.54
N GLY A 184 -0.08 -12.83 0.70
CA GLY A 184 0.11 -12.94 -0.74
C GLY A 184 1.57 -12.79 -1.20
N ALA A 185 2.44 -12.18 -0.38
CA ALA A 185 3.87 -12.06 -0.67
C ALA A 185 4.61 -13.39 -0.53
N GLU A 186 4.28 -14.22 0.47
CA GLU A 186 4.83 -15.57 0.62
C GLU A 186 4.36 -16.48 -0.50
N ILE A 187 3.07 -16.46 -0.85
CA ILE A 187 2.52 -17.25 -1.96
C ILE A 187 3.28 -16.90 -3.26
N LYS A 188 3.40 -15.60 -3.56
CA LYS A 188 4.18 -15.13 -4.72
C LYS A 188 5.62 -15.62 -4.68
N SER A 189 6.26 -15.53 -3.52
CA SER A 189 7.66 -15.91 -3.35
C SER A 189 7.85 -17.41 -3.55
N CYS A 190 6.93 -18.23 -3.06
CA CYS A 190 6.91 -19.67 -3.26
C CYS A 190 6.81 -20.01 -4.75
N CYS A 191 5.82 -19.47 -5.48
CA CYS A 191 5.70 -19.68 -6.92
C CYS A 191 6.94 -19.22 -7.68
N ARG A 192 7.47 -18.04 -7.32
CA ARG A 192 8.69 -17.50 -7.94
C ARG A 192 9.90 -18.42 -7.73
N LEU A 193 10.04 -19.00 -6.53
CA LEU A 193 11.14 -19.91 -6.21
C LEU A 193 11.00 -21.25 -6.91
N ALA A 194 9.78 -21.82 -6.95
CA ALA A 194 9.49 -23.05 -7.68
C ALA A 194 9.89 -22.93 -9.15
N ALA A 195 9.43 -21.87 -9.83
CA ALA A 195 9.77 -21.63 -11.23
C ALA A 195 11.25 -21.28 -11.46
N LEU A 196 11.91 -20.60 -10.51
CA LEU A 196 13.33 -20.21 -10.66
C LEU A 196 14.28 -21.38 -10.45
N LEU A 197 13.97 -22.27 -9.50
CA LEU A 197 14.80 -23.41 -9.12
C LEU A 197 14.40 -24.69 -9.85
N ASP A 198 13.31 -24.66 -10.61
CA ASP A 198 12.70 -25.82 -11.27
C ASP A 198 12.41 -26.96 -10.29
N VAL A 199 11.76 -26.60 -9.17
CA VAL A 199 11.38 -27.51 -8.09
C VAL A 199 9.89 -27.39 -7.79
N SER A 200 9.35 -28.39 -7.09
CA SER A 200 7.93 -28.36 -6.67
C SER A 200 7.63 -27.21 -5.71
N LEU A 201 6.38 -26.77 -5.65
CA LEU A 201 5.89 -25.80 -4.67
C LEU A 201 6.17 -26.22 -3.21
N ILE A 202 6.13 -27.52 -2.92
CA ILE A 202 6.42 -28.09 -1.60
C ILE A 202 7.91 -27.96 -1.24
N GLU A 203 8.81 -28.09 -2.22
CA GLU A 203 10.24 -27.88 -2.00
C GLU A 203 10.57 -26.39 -1.89
N ALA A 204 9.97 -25.57 -2.76
CA ALA A 204 10.11 -24.12 -2.70
C ALA A 204 9.63 -23.55 -1.35
N SER A 205 8.55 -24.10 -0.78
CA SER A 205 7.99 -23.62 0.50
C SER A 205 8.94 -23.76 1.68
N LYS A 206 9.92 -24.68 1.63
CA LYS A 206 10.93 -24.84 2.69
C LYS A 206 11.82 -23.60 2.84
N ASN A 207 11.89 -22.77 1.80
CA ASN A 207 12.67 -21.53 1.77
C ASN A 207 11.81 -20.29 2.01
N VAL A 208 10.53 -20.45 2.34
CA VAL A 208 9.59 -19.35 2.59
C VAL A 208 9.32 -19.25 4.09
N VAL A 209 9.68 -18.11 4.68
CA VAL A 209 9.43 -17.84 6.11
C VAL A 209 8.21 -16.91 6.22
N PRO A 210 7.10 -17.35 6.84
CA PRO A 210 5.91 -16.53 6.98
C PRO A 210 6.13 -15.29 7.86
N VAL A 211 5.70 -14.13 7.37
CA VAL A 211 5.65 -12.85 8.08
C VAL A 211 4.80 -12.96 9.34
N ALA A 212 3.73 -13.75 9.30
CA ALA A 212 2.93 -14.01 10.49
C ALA A 212 3.71 -14.71 11.61
N LYS A 213 4.77 -15.47 11.30
CA LYS A 213 5.67 -16.04 12.31
C LYS A 213 6.69 -15.02 12.81
N THR A 214 7.27 -14.21 11.92
CA THR A 214 8.30 -13.23 12.28
C THR A 214 7.73 -11.97 12.96
N SER A 215 6.49 -11.61 12.66
CA SER A 215 5.81 -10.37 13.09
C SER A 215 4.48 -10.63 13.80
N SER A 216 4.28 -11.83 14.36
CA SER A 216 3.06 -12.25 15.09
C SER A 216 2.63 -11.23 16.15
N GLU A 217 3.58 -10.71 16.93
CA GLU A 217 3.31 -9.75 17.99
C GLU A 217 2.77 -8.42 17.43
N SER A 218 3.36 -7.92 16.34
CA SER A 218 2.90 -6.70 15.68
C SER A 218 1.49 -6.86 15.12
N ILE A 219 1.22 -7.99 14.46
CA ILE A 219 -0.12 -8.31 13.93
C ILE A 219 -1.14 -8.40 15.08
N GLY A 220 -0.78 -9.07 16.17
CA GLY A 220 -1.63 -9.18 17.36
C GLY A 220 -2.00 -7.81 17.94
N ARG A 221 -1.02 -6.91 18.07
CA ARG A 221 -1.25 -5.53 18.53
C ARG A 221 -2.15 -4.75 17.58
N LEU A 222 -1.98 -4.90 16.26
CA LEU A 222 -2.82 -4.26 15.25
C LEU A 222 -4.27 -4.77 15.32
N ARG A 223 -4.48 -6.09 15.44
CA ARG A 223 -5.82 -6.69 15.62
C ARG A 223 -6.50 -6.18 16.90
N GLN A 224 -5.77 -6.12 18.00
CA GLN A 224 -6.29 -5.56 19.25
C GLN A 224 -6.64 -4.08 19.11
N TRP A 225 -5.81 -3.30 18.42
CA TRP A 225 -6.10 -1.89 18.16
C TRP A 225 -7.35 -1.70 17.30
N ALA A 226 -7.53 -2.53 16.28
CA ALA A 226 -8.66 -2.46 15.35
C ALA A 226 -9.99 -2.97 15.92
N ASN A 227 -9.95 -3.79 16.98
CA ASN A 227 -11.12 -4.40 17.59
C ASN A 227 -12.17 -3.36 18.02
N GLY A 228 -13.33 -3.39 17.36
CA GLY A 228 -14.43 -2.44 17.59
C GLY A 228 -14.12 -1.00 17.18
N ARG A 229 -12.99 -0.74 16.52
CA ARG A 229 -12.58 0.60 16.03
C ARG A 229 -12.58 0.73 14.51
N CYS A 230 -12.46 -0.39 13.80
CA CYS A 230 -12.39 -0.42 12.34
C CYS A 230 -13.54 -1.25 11.76
N LEU A 231 -13.87 -1.02 10.50
CA LEU A 231 -14.70 -1.91 9.69
C LEU A 231 -13.89 -3.12 9.25
N SER A 232 -14.55 -4.28 9.12
CA SER A 232 -13.92 -5.45 8.51
C SER A 232 -13.86 -5.29 6.99
N SER A 233 -12.78 -5.80 6.39
CA SER A 233 -12.67 -5.94 4.93
C SER A 233 -13.27 -7.24 4.38
N ASP A 234 -13.53 -8.22 5.24
CA ASP A 234 -14.02 -9.54 4.83
C ASP A 234 -15.55 -9.68 4.97
N HIS A 235 -16.17 -8.91 5.85
CA HIS A 235 -17.60 -8.94 6.12
C HIS A 235 -18.14 -7.56 6.45
N SER A 236 -19.45 -7.39 6.31
CA SER A 236 -20.13 -6.14 6.68
C SER A 236 -20.08 -5.94 8.20
N GLY A 237 -19.73 -4.71 8.62
CA GLY A 237 -19.74 -4.29 10.02
C GLY A 237 -18.36 -4.07 10.63
N LEU A 238 -18.32 -3.97 11.96
CA LEU A 238 -17.10 -3.73 12.72
C LEU A 238 -16.20 -4.97 12.73
N PHE A 239 -14.89 -4.76 12.61
CA PHE A 239 -13.89 -5.77 12.87
C PHE A 239 -13.89 -6.10 14.36
N LEU A 240 -14.15 -7.37 14.67
CA LEU A 240 -14.03 -7.93 16.00
C LEU A 240 -12.85 -8.89 16.02
N ALA A 241 -11.83 -8.58 16.83
CA ALA A 241 -10.77 -9.53 17.05
C ALA A 241 -11.38 -10.74 17.75
N SER A 242 -11.21 -11.93 17.16
CA SER A 242 -11.58 -13.18 17.81
C SER A 242 -10.83 -13.25 19.14
N SER A 243 -11.52 -12.97 20.25
CA SER A 243 -11.03 -13.29 21.59
C SER A 243 -10.73 -14.78 21.54
N GLY A 244 -9.48 -15.19 21.70
CA GLY A 244 -9.10 -16.60 21.61
C GLY A 244 -10.09 -17.45 22.40
N SER A 245 -10.96 -18.18 21.69
CA SER A 245 -11.90 -19.06 22.34
C SER A 245 -11.11 -20.28 22.77
N SER A 246 -10.68 -20.27 24.03
CA SER A 246 -10.69 -21.51 24.78
C SER A 246 -12.08 -22.11 24.57
N SER A 247 -12.12 -23.28 23.93
CA SER A 247 -13.30 -24.11 23.82
C SER A 247 -13.72 -24.50 25.23
N LYS A 248 -14.52 -23.66 25.91
CA LYS A 248 -15.37 -24.15 26.98
C LYS A 248 -16.54 -24.82 26.28
N ARG A 249 -16.43 -26.14 26.11
CA ARG A 249 -17.57 -27.06 26.00
C ARG A 249 -18.70 -26.52 26.88
N ARG A 250 -19.82 -26.12 26.26
CA ARG A 250 -21.10 -25.97 26.94
C ARG A 250 -21.44 -27.35 27.51
N GLY A 251 -21.01 -27.62 28.74
CA GLY A 251 -21.53 -28.73 29.51
C GLY A 251 -23.01 -28.47 29.73
N SER A 252 -23.85 -29.41 29.32
CA SER A 252 -25.26 -29.45 29.68
C SER A 252 -25.37 -29.37 31.20
N ARG A 253 -25.86 -28.23 31.73
CA ARG A 253 -26.40 -28.19 33.08
C ARG A 253 -27.78 -28.85 33.00
N SER A 254 -27.86 -30.08 33.48
CA SER A 254 -29.10 -30.69 33.94
C SER A 254 -29.67 -29.84 35.07
N ASP A 255 -30.91 -29.38 34.91
CA ASP A 255 -31.69 -28.74 35.98
C ASP A 255 -31.91 -29.74 37.13
N PRO A 256 -31.52 -29.44 38.38
CA PRO A 256 -31.81 -30.29 39.53
C PRO A 256 -33.09 -29.88 40.27
N SER A 257 -34.12 -29.37 39.58
CA SER A 257 -35.39 -28.99 40.21
C SER A 257 -36.62 -29.47 39.45
N ASN A 258 -36.70 -30.78 39.22
CA ASN A 258 -37.98 -31.48 39.12
C ASN A 258 -37.98 -32.59 40.17
N ASN A 259 -38.53 -32.25 41.34
CA ASN A 259 -39.14 -33.18 42.29
C ASN A 259 -40.63 -32.85 42.31
#